data_AF-A0A3N5WLI2-F1
#
_entry.id   AF-A0A3N5WLI2-F1
#
_cell.length_a   1.000
_cell.length_b   1.000
_cell.length_c   1.000
_cell.angle_alpha   90.00
_cell.angle_beta   90.00
_cell.angle_gamma   90.00
#
_symmetry.space_group_name_H-M   'P 1'
#
loop_
_entity.id
_entity.type
_entity.pdbx_description
1 polymer ?
#
loop_
_entity_poly.entity_id
_entity_poly.type
_entity_poly.pdbx_seq_one_letter_code
_entity_poly.pdbx_strand_id
1 'polypeptide(L)'
;MPESTPATPPDVPEKARVPRARAVPTARPFRVAVFFAALHFLGLIATATALAGFFLRPSLLASCFLLGGLVFCAVSWLIAYFKRRAVHCPLCKGTPLINSGALPHIRAHRIRPFNHGTSAVLSILATQKFRCMYCGSDYDLLKPRTRLLPDTEGDGTEESA
;
A
#
# COMPACT_ATOMS: atom_id res chain seq x y z
N MET A 1 -9.53 22.45 -58.17
CA MET A 1 -8.33 22.94 -57.46
C MET A 1 -8.24 22.18 -56.15
N PRO A 2 -7.13 21.49 -55.84
CA PRO A 2 -7.00 20.72 -54.61
C PRO A 2 -6.84 21.67 -53.42
N GLU A 3 -7.75 21.54 -52.47
CA GLU A 3 -7.79 22.30 -51.22
C GLU A 3 -6.64 21.82 -50.31
N SER A 4 -5.68 22.71 -50.05
CA SER A 4 -4.51 22.40 -49.23
C SER A 4 -4.91 22.24 -47.77
N THR A 5 -4.92 21.02 -47.27
CA THR A 5 -5.13 20.72 -45.85
C THR A 5 -4.05 21.42 -45.01
N PRO A 6 -4.43 22.32 -44.08
CA PRO A 6 -3.46 23.02 -43.24
C PRO A 6 -2.72 22.03 -42.35
N ALA A 7 -1.39 22.14 -42.31
CA ALA A 7 -0.53 21.31 -41.49
C ALA A 7 -0.85 21.50 -40.01
N THR A 8 -1.28 20.44 -39.33
CA THR A 8 -1.47 20.42 -37.88
C THR A 8 -0.13 20.73 -37.21
N PRO A 9 -0.03 21.75 -36.34
CA PRO A 9 1.21 22.06 -35.64
C PRO A 9 1.65 20.86 -34.77
N PRO A 10 2.95 20.65 -34.58
CA PRO A 10 3.47 19.53 -33.80
C PRO A 10 2.97 19.62 -32.35
N ASP A 11 2.30 18.56 -31.89
CA ASP A 11 1.80 18.44 -30.52
C ASP A 11 2.94 18.64 -29.52
N VAL A 12 2.88 19.73 -28.75
CA VAL A 12 3.79 19.95 -27.63
C VAL A 12 3.55 18.83 -26.64
N PRO A 13 4.57 18.04 -26.26
CA PRO A 13 4.39 16.90 -25.37
C PRO A 13 3.79 17.39 -24.05
N GLU A 14 2.53 17.03 -23.82
CA GLU A 14 1.79 17.39 -22.62
C GLU A 14 2.56 16.84 -21.42
N LYS A 15 3.18 17.73 -20.64
CA LYS A 15 3.93 17.36 -19.43
C LYS A 15 2.96 16.63 -18.51
N ALA A 16 3.07 15.31 -18.48
CA ALA A 16 2.20 14.45 -17.69
C ALA A 16 2.26 14.90 -16.22
N ARG A 17 1.19 15.54 -15.75
CA ARG A 17 1.09 15.97 -14.35
C ARG A 17 1.10 14.71 -13.48
N VAL A 18 2.19 14.52 -12.72
CA VAL A 18 2.31 13.41 -11.78
C VAL A 18 1.21 13.58 -10.72
N PRO A 19 0.25 12.64 -10.62
CA PRO A 19 -0.82 12.77 -9.65
C PRO A 19 -0.26 12.86 -8.22
N ARG A 20 -0.61 13.92 -7.50
CA ARG A 20 -0.17 14.10 -6.10
C ARG A 20 -0.85 13.06 -5.21
N ALA A 21 -0.08 12.36 -4.40
CA ALA A 21 -0.60 11.39 -3.44
C ALA A 21 -1.58 12.06 -2.45
N ARG A 22 -2.70 11.37 -2.20
CA ARG A 22 -3.78 11.80 -1.32
C ARG A 22 -3.47 11.39 0.12
N ALA A 23 -3.91 12.19 1.09
CA ALA A 23 -3.85 11.80 2.49
C ALA A 23 -4.93 10.73 2.76
N VAL A 24 -4.61 9.74 3.57
CA VAL A 24 -5.61 8.79 4.07
C VAL A 24 -6.30 9.42 5.29
N PRO A 25 -7.62 9.28 5.46
CA PRO A 25 -8.27 9.70 6.70
C PRO A 25 -7.60 9.03 7.90
N THR A 26 -7.66 7.71 8.06
CA THR A 26 -7.04 7.03 9.22
C THR A 26 -5.84 6.18 8.80
N ALA A 27 -4.63 6.61 9.17
CA ALA A 27 -3.40 5.83 8.91
C ALA A 27 -3.23 4.64 9.88
N ARG A 28 -3.81 4.69 11.07
CA ARG A 28 -3.69 3.65 12.12
C ARG A 28 -4.02 2.23 11.63
N PRO A 29 -5.16 1.94 10.97
CA PRO A 29 -5.48 0.58 10.54
C PRO A 29 -4.46 0.05 9.51
N PHE A 30 -3.96 0.90 8.62
CA PHE A 30 -2.91 0.53 7.67
C PHE A 30 -1.61 0.14 8.39
N ARG A 31 -1.16 0.97 9.34
CA ARG A 31 0.06 0.69 10.12
C ARG A 31 -0.04 -0.61 10.91
N VAL A 32 -1.18 -0.86 11.57
CA VAL A 32 -1.42 -2.11 12.31
C VAL A 32 -1.41 -3.32 11.37
N ALA A 33 -2.10 -3.24 10.23
CA ALA A 33 -2.13 -4.33 9.26
C ALA A 33 -0.74 -4.65 8.69
N VAL A 34 0.03 -3.59 8.37
CA VAL A 34 1.39 -3.71 7.84
C VAL A 34 2.36 -4.25 8.89
N PHE A 35 2.21 -3.86 10.16
CA PHE A 35 3.01 -4.40 11.27
C PHE A 35 2.84 -5.92 11.41
N PHE A 36 1.60 -6.41 11.46
CA PHE A 36 1.36 -7.86 11.54
C PHE A 36 1.80 -8.61 10.28
N ALA A 37 1.68 -7.99 9.09
CA ALA A 37 2.20 -8.58 7.86
C ALA A 37 3.75 -8.66 7.88
N ALA A 38 4.43 -7.64 8.38
CA ALA A 38 5.89 -7.66 8.55
C ALA A 38 6.33 -8.72 9.55
N LEU A 39 5.63 -8.86 10.68
CA LEU A 39 5.87 -9.91 11.66
C LEU A 39 5.72 -11.31 11.04
N HIS A 40 4.69 -11.50 10.21
CA HIS A 40 4.51 -12.74 9.46
C HIS A 40 5.65 -13.00 8.46
N PHE A 41 6.10 -12.00 7.70
CA PHE A 41 7.24 -12.16 6.79
C PHE A 41 8.53 -12.51 7.53
N LEU A 42 8.77 -11.91 8.69
CA LEU A 42 9.91 -12.26 9.54
C LEU A 42 9.81 -13.72 10.02
N GLY A 43 8.61 -14.16 10.40
CA GLY A 43 8.33 -15.56 10.74
C GLY A 43 8.62 -16.54 9.61
N LEU A 44 8.22 -16.20 8.38
CA LEU A 44 8.52 -17.02 7.19
C LEU A 44 10.03 -17.13 6.95
N ILE A 45 10.78 -16.02 7.05
CA ILE A 45 12.24 -16.02 6.89
C ILE A 45 12.90 -16.86 7.97
N ALA A 46 12.49 -16.71 9.23
CA ALA A 46 13.02 -17.49 10.35
C ALA A 46 12.75 -18.99 10.18
N THR A 47 11.52 -19.35 9.75
CA THR A 47 11.12 -20.75 9.53
C THR A 47 11.86 -21.36 8.34
N ALA A 48 12.04 -20.62 7.24
CA ALA A 48 12.84 -21.06 6.10
C ALA A 48 14.32 -21.27 6.50
N THR A 49 14.86 -20.39 7.35
CA THR A 49 16.23 -20.53 7.88
C THR A 49 16.36 -21.77 8.78
N ALA A 50 15.40 -22.00 9.66
CA ALA A 50 15.35 -23.20 10.50
C ALA A 50 15.23 -24.48 9.66
N LEU A 51 14.43 -24.46 8.60
CA LEU A 51 14.28 -25.57 7.66
C LEU A 51 15.60 -25.89 6.96
N ALA A 52 16.31 -24.86 6.46
CA ALA A 52 17.65 -25.05 5.89
C ALA A 52 18.63 -25.63 6.92
N GLY A 53 18.62 -25.12 8.14
CA GLY A 53 19.43 -25.65 9.25
C GLY A 53 19.12 -27.12 9.58
N PHE A 54 17.85 -27.50 9.55
CA PHE A 54 17.41 -28.88 9.76
C PHE A 54 17.96 -29.84 8.69
N PHE A 55 17.95 -29.44 7.41
CA PHE A 55 18.52 -30.23 6.32
C PHE A 55 20.05 -30.36 6.39
N LEU A 56 20.74 -29.33 6.92
CA LEU A 56 22.19 -29.35 7.08
C LEU A 56 22.63 -30.18 8.29
N ARG A 57 21.91 -30.08 9.42
CA ARG A 57 22.20 -30.79 10.66
C ARG A 57 20.89 -31.13 11.39
N PRO A 58 20.32 -32.33 11.15
CA PRO A 58 19.10 -32.73 11.84
C PRO A 58 19.38 -32.83 13.34
N SER A 59 18.69 -32.01 14.12
CA SER A 59 18.80 -31.98 15.59
C SER A 59 17.42 -31.76 16.19
N LEU A 60 17.19 -32.26 17.41
CA LEU A 60 15.92 -32.08 18.12
C LEU A 60 15.57 -30.58 18.26
N LEU A 61 16.58 -29.75 18.53
CA LEU A 61 16.43 -28.31 18.64
C LEU A 61 15.97 -27.69 17.30
N ALA A 62 16.55 -28.10 16.18
CA ALA A 62 16.13 -27.64 14.85
C ALA A 62 14.68 -28.04 14.54
N SER A 63 14.27 -29.27 14.90
CA SER A 63 12.88 -29.73 14.78
C SER A 63 11.92 -28.88 15.63
N CYS A 64 12.29 -28.57 16.87
CA CYS A 64 11.49 -27.70 17.74
C CYS A 64 11.34 -26.29 17.16
N PHE A 65 12.41 -25.68 16.66
CA PHE A 65 12.35 -24.37 16.01
C PHE A 65 11.52 -24.40 14.73
N LEU A 66 11.63 -25.46 13.94
CA LEU A 66 10.83 -25.62 12.72
C LEU A 66 9.34 -25.72 13.06
N LEU A 67 8.97 -26.57 14.02
CA LEU A 67 7.57 -26.74 14.43
C LEU A 67 7.01 -25.44 15.05
N GLY A 68 7.77 -24.81 15.95
CA GLY A 68 7.40 -23.52 16.54
C GLY A 68 7.25 -22.42 15.48
N GLY A 69 8.15 -22.38 14.50
CA GLY A 69 8.11 -21.46 13.37
C GLY A 69 6.87 -21.66 12.50
N LEU A 70 6.49 -22.90 12.20
CA LEU A 70 5.27 -23.22 11.45
C LEU A 70 4.00 -22.77 12.17
N VAL A 71 3.90 -23.06 13.48
CA VAL A 71 2.77 -22.62 14.31
C VAL A 71 2.70 -21.10 14.35
N PHE A 72 3.84 -20.43 14.58
CA PHE A 72 3.93 -18.97 14.56
C PHE A 72 3.52 -18.39 13.21
N CYS A 73 3.96 -18.98 12.10
CA CYS A 73 3.60 -18.55 10.75
C CYS A 73 2.09 -18.66 10.50
N ALA A 74 1.45 -19.75 10.93
CA ALA A 74 0.01 -19.94 10.78
C ALA A 74 -0.80 -18.90 11.58
N VAL A 75 -0.44 -18.68 12.85
CA VAL A 75 -1.12 -17.71 13.73
C VAL A 75 -0.92 -16.28 13.22
N SER A 76 0.34 -15.90 12.91
CA SER A 76 0.65 -14.56 12.40
C SER A 76 -0.01 -14.30 11.04
N TRP A 77 -0.09 -15.30 10.17
CA TRP A 77 -0.80 -15.21 8.89
C TRP A 77 -2.29 -14.91 9.10
N LEU A 78 -2.95 -15.63 10.01
CA LEU A 78 -4.36 -15.45 10.32
C LEU A 78 -4.65 -14.05 10.86
N ILE A 79 -3.84 -13.58 11.81
CA ILE A 79 -3.96 -12.22 12.37
C ILE A 79 -3.74 -11.18 11.27
N ALA A 80 -2.68 -11.32 10.48
CA ALA A 80 -2.36 -10.40 9.39
C ALA A 80 -3.47 -10.40 8.32
N TYR A 81 -4.11 -11.54 8.05
CA TYR A 81 -5.23 -11.64 7.12
C TYR A 81 -6.42 -10.79 7.58
N PHE A 82 -6.89 -10.95 8.82
CA PHE A 82 -8.01 -10.18 9.34
C PHE A 82 -7.70 -8.68 9.44
N LYS A 83 -6.49 -8.32 9.88
CA LYS A 83 -6.09 -6.90 9.95
C LYS A 83 -6.01 -6.25 8.57
N ARG A 84 -5.52 -6.96 7.54
CA ARG A 84 -5.52 -6.47 6.15
C ARG A 84 -6.93 -6.36 5.58
N ARG A 85 -7.84 -7.28 5.91
CA ARG A 85 -9.24 -7.25 5.46
C ARG A 85 -10.02 -6.07 6.07
N ALA A 86 -9.65 -5.60 7.26
CA ALA A 86 -10.26 -4.42 7.89
C ALA A 86 -9.84 -3.09 7.25
N VAL A 87 -8.81 -3.09 6.41
CA VAL A 87 -8.29 -1.88 5.75
C VAL A 87 -9.03 -1.64 4.43
N HIS A 88 -9.68 -0.48 4.32
CA HIS A 88 -10.47 -0.10 3.15
C HIS A 88 -9.92 1.17 2.50
N CYS A 89 -9.97 1.23 1.18
CA CYS A 89 -9.67 2.42 0.41
C CYS A 89 -10.73 3.49 0.68
N PRO A 90 -10.37 4.74 1.01
CA PRO A 90 -11.37 5.76 1.31
C PRO A 90 -12.24 6.12 0.10
N LEU A 91 -11.71 5.95 -1.13
CA LEU A 91 -12.38 6.29 -2.39
C LEU A 91 -13.31 5.18 -2.88
N CYS A 92 -12.77 3.99 -3.18
CA CYS A 92 -13.55 2.88 -3.76
C CYS A 92 -14.05 1.86 -2.75
N LYS A 93 -13.74 2.01 -1.46
CA LYS A 93 -14.05 1.05 -0.38
C LYS A 93 -13.50 -0.37 -0.57
N GLY A 94 -12.78 -0.67 -1.65
CA GLY A 94 -12.07 -1.94 -1.81
C GLY A 94 -10.94 -2.09 -0.79
N THR A 95 -10.46 -3.32 -0.59
CA THR A 95 -9.44 -3.67 0.42
C THR A 95 -8.04 -3.72 -0.19
N PRO A 96 -7.24 -2.62 -0.18
CA PRO A 96 -6.03 -2.51 -1.01
C PRO A 96 -4.89 -3.44 -0.59
N LEU A 97 -4.96 -4.08 0.59
CA LEU A 97 -3.91 -4.97 1.11
C LEU A 97 -4.21 -6.45 0.90
N ILE A 98 -5.39 -6.79 0.36
CA ILE A 98 -5.78 -8.17 0.07
C ILE A 98 -6.30 -8.23 -1.36
N ASN A 99 -5.92 -9.27 -2.09
CA ASN A 99 -6.42 -9.49 -3.43
C ASN A 99 -7.81 -10.13 -3.33
N SER A 100 -8.86 -9.40 -3.68
CA SER A 100 -10.23 -9.94 -3.73
C SER A 100 -10.54 -10.71 -5.02
N GLY A 101 -9.61 -10.74 -5.98
CA GLY A 101 -9.82 -11.30 -7.31
C GLY A 101 -10.50 -10.34 -8.28
N ALA A 102 -10.92 -9.15 -7.83
CA ALA A 102 -11.43 -8.11 -8.74
C ALA A 102 -10.31 -7.62 -9.68
N LEU A 103 -10.70 -7.23 -10.90
CA LEU A 103 -9.77 -6.80 -11.93
C LEU A 103 -8.94 -5.60 -11.42
N PRO A 104 -7.60 -5.72 -11.35
CA PRO A 104 -6.76 -4.62 -10.91
C PRO A 104 -6.78 -3.48 -11.93
N HIS A 105 -6.74 -2.25 -11.44
CA HIS A 105 -6.63 -1.05 -12.26
C HIS A 105 -5.34 -1.09 -13.09
N ILE A 106 -5.36 -0.55 -14.32
CA ILE A 106 -4.18 -0.53 -15.22
C ILE A 106 -2.96 0.17 -14.60
N ARG A 107 -3.21 1.12 -13.68
CA ARG A 107 -2.16 1.84 -12.94
C ARG A 107 -1.66 1.12 -11.69
N ALA A 108 -2.24 -0.03 -11.32
CA ALA A 108 -1.86 -0.76 -10.13
C ALA A 108 -0.45 -1.34 -10.27
N HIS A 109 0.42 -1.03 -9.32
CA HIS A 109 1.80 -1.53 -9.32
C HIS A 109 1.84 -2.97 -8.76
N ARG A 110 2.71 -3.81 -9.34
CA ARG A 110 2.98 -5.18 -8.88
C ARG A 110 4.48 -5.44 -8.94
N ILE A 111 5.06 -5.79 -7.80
CA ILE A 111 6.44 -6.28 -7.73
C ILE A 111 6.37 -7.78 -7.97
N ARG A 112 6.86 -8.26 -9.13
CA ARG A 112 6.99 -9.72 -9.36
C ARG A 112 8.11 -10.26 -8.45
N PRO A 113 7.95 -11.44 -7.83
CA PRO A 113 6.88 -12.44 -8.02
C PRO A 113 5.62 -12.24 -7.17
N PHE A 114 5.57 -11.23 -6.30
CA PHE A 114 4.49 -11.01 -5.35
C PHE A 114 3.16 -10.60 -6.00
N ASN A 115 2.07 -10.75 -5.25
CA ASN A 115 0.74 -10.24 -5.65
C ASN A 115 0.61 -8.72 -5.35
N HIS A 116 -0.47 -8.09 -5.83
CA HIS A 116 -0.71 -6.66 -5.64
C HIS A 116 -0.82 -6.26 -4.16
N GLY A 117 -1.50 -7.06 -3.34
CA GLY A 117 -1.66 -6.78 -1.90
C GLY A 117 -0.32 -6.81 -1.15
N THR A 118 0.50 -7.83 -1.40
CA THR A 118 1.86 -7.92 -0.84
C THR A 118 2.75 -6.79 -1.36
N SER A 119 2.65 -6.44 -2.65
CA SER A 119 3.39 -5.30 -3.21
C SER A 119 3.02 -3.98 -2.52
N ALA A 120 1.73 -3.79 -2.20
CA ALA A 120 1.26 -2.63 -1.44
C ALA A 120 1.80 -2.64 0.00
N VAL A 121 1.79 -3.78 0.69
CA VAL A 121 2.38 -3.92 2.03
C VAL A 121 3.87 -3.55 2.01
N LEU A 122 4.64 -4.08 1.05
CA LEU A 122 6.06 -3.75 0.89
C LEU A 122 6.29 -2.28 0.58
N SER A 123 5.45 -1.68 -0.27
CA SER A 123 5.52 -0.25 -0.59
C SER A 123 5.26 0.62 0.64
N ILE A 124 4.30 0.24 1.50
CA ILE A 124 4.03 0.93 2.76
C ILE A 124 5.21 0.78 3.72
N LEU A 125 5.77 -0.42 3.86
CA LEU A 125 6.95 -0.64 4.70
C LEU A 125 8.13 0.23 4.27
N ALA A 126 8.41 0.27 2.97
CA ALA A 126 9.57 0.97 2.44
C ALA A 126 9.40 2.50 2.38
N THR A 127 8.22 2.97 1.95
CA THR A 127 8.02 4.40 1.59
C THR A 127 6.86 5.06 2.30
N GLN A 128 6.09 4.31 3.09
CA GLN A 128 4.83 4.76 3.70
C GLN A 128 3.80 5.27 2.68
N LYS A 129 3.95 4.88 1.40
CA LYS A 129 3.03 5.19 0.32
C LYS A 129 2.46 3.90 -0.26
N PHE A 130 1.24 3.97 -0.76
CA PHE A 130 0.65 2.86 -1.51
C PHE A 130 -0.30 3.36 -2.59
N ARG A 131 -0.44 2.55 -3.64
CA ARG A 131 -1.47 2.74 -4.66
C ARG A 131 -2.57 1.72 -4.46
N CYS A 132 -3.82 2.16 -4.42
CA CYS A 132 -4.94 1.22 -4.35
C CYS A 132 -5.02 0.40 -5.65
N MET A 133 -5.06 -0.93 -5.53
CA MET A 133 -5.10 -1.82 -6.69
C MET A 133 -6.40 -1.72 -7.51
N TYR A 134 -7.51 -1.26 -6.91
CA TYR A 134 -8.82 -1.21 -7.57
C TYR A 134 -9.12 0.14 -8.25
N CYS A 135 -8.83 1.27 -7.60
CA CYS A 135 -9.08 2.61 -8.17
C CYS A 135 -7.83 3.31 -8.71
N GLY A 136 -6.64 2.71 -8.56
CA GLY A 136 -5.37 3.28 -9.03
C GLY A 136 -4.93 4.58 -8.34
N SER A 137 -5.63 5.02 -7.29
CA SER A 137 -5.28 6.24 -6.55
C SER A 137 -4.08 6.04 -5.62
N ASP A 138 -3.18 7.02 -5.60
CA ASP A 138 -2.01 7.07 -4.72
C ASP A 138 -2.33 7.67 -3.37
N TYR A 139 -1.82 7.05 -2.31
CA TYR A 139 -2.00 7.45 -0.93
C TYR A 139 -0.65 7.54 -0.22
N ASP A 140 -0.52 8.54 0.64
CA ASP A 140 0.63 8.77 1.49
C ASP A 140 0.18 8.75 2.96
N LEU A 141 0.76 7.84 3.75
CA LEU A 141 0.44 7.63 5.17
C LEU A 141 1.21 8.58 6.11
N LEU A 142 2.20 9.30 5.58
CA LEU A 142 2.94 10.35 6.30
C LEU A 142 2.31 11.72 6.08
N LYS A 143 1.57 11.89 4.97
CA LYS A 143 0.89 13.15 4.70
C LYS A 143 -0.11 13.45 5.83
N PRO A 144 0.07 14.56 6.58
CA PRO A 144 -0.87 14.91 7.62
C PRO A 144 -2.26 15.08 7.00
N ARG A 145 -3.30 14.80 7.79
CA ARG A 145 -4.62 15.31 7.42
C ARG A 145 -4.43 16.81 7.32
N THR A 146 -4.55 17.36 6.11
CA THR A 146 -4.87 18.77 5.97
C THR A 146 -6.18 18.90 6.73
N ARG A 147 -6.09 19.33 8.00
CA ARG A 147 -7.25 19.92 8.66
C ARG A 147 -7.64 20.99 7.65
N LEU A 148 -8.85 20.90 7.13
CA LEU A 148 -9.56 22.10 6.74
C LEU A 148 -9.41 22.97 7.98
N LEU A 149 -8.40 23.85 7.99
CA LEU A 149 -8.41 24.93 8.94
C LEU A 149 -9.76 25.58 8.66
N PRO A 150 -10.64 25.74 9.66
CA PRO A 150 -11.77 26.63 9.45
C PRO A 150 -11.14 27.90 8.91
N ASP A 151 -11.54 28.31 7.71
CA ASP A 151 -11.17 29.60 7.18
C ASP A 151 -11.56 30.56 8.30
N THR A 152 -10.58 31.04 9.07
CA THR A 152 -10.79 32.18 9.95
C THR A 152 -11.04 33.29 8.96
N GLU A 153 -12.33 33.46 8.64
CA GLU A 153 -12.88 34.66 8.04
C GLU A 153 -12.13 35.81 8.68
N GLY A 154 -11.36 36.51 7.85
CA GLY A 154 -10.79 37.78 8.25
C GLY A 154 -11.97 38.63 8.65
N ASP A 155 -12.11 38.82 9.96
CA ASP A 155 -12.83 39.89 10.59
C ASP A 155 -12.31 41.18 9.95
N GLY A 156 -12.98 41.60 8.89
CA GLY A 156 -12.82 42.88 8.26
C GLY A 156 -13.38 43.89 9.23
N THR A 157 -12.56 44.30 10.20
CA THR A 157 -12.85 45.49 10.98
C THR A 157 -12.75 46.68 10.01
N GLU A 158 -13.90 47.06 9.45
CA GLU A 158 -14.11 48.36 8.81
C GLU A 158 -13.85 49.44 9.85
N GLU A 159 -12.61 49.94 9.86
CA GLU A 159 -12.22 51.18 10.52
C GLU A 159 -12.87 52.33 9.73
N SER A 160 -14.10 52.69 10.11
CA SER A 160 -14.79 53.87 9.60
C SER A 160 -14.25 55.11 10.30
N ALA A 161 -13.52 55.93 9.54
CA ALA A 161 -13.14 57.30 9.89
C ALA A 161 -14.16 58.30 9.35
#